data_AF-A0A7D4Y6I1-F1
#
_entry.id   AF-A0A7D4Y6I1-F1
#
_cell.length_a   1.000
_cell.length_b   1.000
_cell.length_c   1.000
_cell.angle_alpha   90.00
_cell.angle_beta   90.00
_cell.angle_gamma   90.00
#
_symmetry.space_group_name_H-M   'P 1'
#
loop_
_entity.id
_entity.type
_entity.pdbx_description
1 polymer ?
#
loop_
_entity_poly.entity_id
_entity_poly.type
_entity_poly.pdbx_seq_one_letter_code
_entity_poly.pdbx_strand_id
1 'polypeptide(L)'
;MGYPVTYYCPRCGAVHELEREGYLADKTVTAYPLEGWSYVDPDEPFEDEDDVDGVRIVCGADDELLLTGEELPDAAEAPDAGCGEPFYLSFVRFEAGEEVQPERGDDSVTIGVGPRRPRGPEGPGGPGD
;
A
#
# COMPACT_ATOMS: atom_id res chain seq x y z
N MET A 1 -16.54 -6.73 -18.10
CA MET A 1 -17.64 -6.19 -17.24
C MET A 1 -17.02 -6.05 -15.88
N GLY A 2 -16.67 -4.82 -15.50
CA GLY A 2 -15.94 -4.55 -14.26
C GLY A 2 -16.81 -4.78 -13.03
N TYR A 3 -16.18 -5.03 -11.89
CA TYR A 3 -16.77 -4.93 -10.57
C TYR A 3 -15.97 -3.95 -9.73
N PRO A 4 -16.64 -3.22 -8.82
CA PRO A 4 -15.96 -2.31 -7.92
C PRO A 4 -15.16 -3.09 -6.89
N VAL A 5 -13.93 -2.65 -6.65
CA VAL A 5 -13.08 -3.12 -5.55
C VAL A 5 -12.52 -1.94 -4.79
N THR A 6 -12.56 -2.03 -3.47
CA THR A 6 -12.09 -0.96 -2.58
C THR A 6 -10.67 -1.22 -2.08
N TYR A 7 -9.87 -0.15 -2.08
CA TYR A 7 -8.49 -0.11 -1.65
C TYR A 7 -8.28 0.98 -0.62
N TYR A 8 -7.40 0.73 0.35
CA TYR A 8 -7.05 1.71 1.37
C TYR A 8 -5.75 2.40 0.99
N CYS A 9 -5.75 3.74 1.05
CA CYS A 9 -4.53 4.52 0.96
C CYS A 9 -3.60 4.15 2.15
N PRO A 10 -2.40 3.62 1.90
CA PRO A 10 -1.49 3.19 2.97
C PRO A 10 -0.90 4.35 3.78
N ARG A 11 -1.17 5.61 3.41
CA ARG A 11 -0.70 6.81 4.09
C ARG A 11 -1.71 7.37 5.09
N CYS A 12 -2.96 7.53 4.67
CA CYS A 12 -3.99 8.20 5.48
C CYS A 12 -5.23 7.36 5.75
N GLY A 13 -5.36 6.17 5.15
CA GLY A 13 -6.53 5.29 5.33
C GLY A 13 -7.77 5.70 4.55
N ALA A 14 -7.69 6.72 3.67
CA ALA A 14 -8.75 7.02 2.71
C ALA A 14 -9.09 5.78 1.87
N VAL A 15 -10.36 5.62 1.50
CA VAL A 15 -10.84 4.48 0.73
C VAL A 15 -11.08 4.91 -0.70
N HIS A 16 -10.53 4.14 -1.63
CA HIS A 16 -10.70 4.34 -3.06
C HIS A 16 -11.40 3.14 -3.67
N GLU A 17 -12.41 3.37 -4.52
CA GLU A 17 -13.06 2.33 -5.32
C GLU A 17 -12.51 2.36 -6.75
N LEU A 18 -12.18 1.19 -7.29
CA LEU A 18 -11.72 1.02 -8.67
C LEU A 18 -12.55 -0.05 -9.37
N GLU A 19 -13.05 0.24 -10.56
CA GLU A 19 -13.71 -0.75 -11.42
C GLU A 19 -12.66 -1.59 -12.15
N ARG A 20 -12.82 -2.92 -12.09
CA ARG A 20 -11.87 -3.87 -12.70
C ARG A 20 -12.47 -5.23 -13.03
N GLU A 21 -11.79 -6.00 -13.86
CA GLU A 21 -12.15 -7.34 -14.29
C GLU A 21 -11.57 -8.46 -13.40
N GLY A 22 -12.25 -9.61 -13.47
CA GLY A 22 -12.22 -10.67 -12.44
C GLY A 22 -10.98 -11.53 -12.40
N TYR A 23 -10.19 -11.44 -13.46
CA TYR A 23 -9.07 -12.32 -13.69
C TYR A 23 -7.76 -11.74 -13.18
N LEU A 24 -7.68 -10.42 -12.99
CA LEU A 24 -6.50 -9.78 -12.40
C LEU A 24 -6.47 -10.07 -10.90
N ALA A 25 -5.44 -10.75 -10.43
CA ALA A 25 -5.24 -11.02 -9.03
C ALA A 25 -4.40 -9.91 -8.38
N ASP A 26 -4.82 -9.47 -7.19
CA ASP A 26 -4.10 -8.48 -6.41
C ASP A 26 -2.89 -9.08 -5.73
N LYS A 27 -1.74 -8.41 -5.86
CA LYS A 27 -0.52 -8.77 -5.17
C LYS A 27 -0.36 -7.95 -3.90
N THR A 28 -0.41 -6.62 -4.01
CA THR A 28 -0.24 -5.72 -2.87
C THR A 28 -0.70 -4.29 -3.17
N VAL A 29 -0.96 -3.53 -2.11
CA VAL A 29 -1.20 -2.08 -2.14
C VAL A 29 -0.11 -1.41 -1.32
N THR A 30 0.64 -0.50 -1.93
CA THR A 30 1.85 0.08 -1.32
C THR A 30 1.96 1.58 -1.55
N ALA A 31 2.69 2.25 -0.68
CA ALA A 31 2.91 3.69 -0.76
C ALA A 31 3.98 4.11 -1.79
N TYR A 32 4.72 3.14 -2.34
CA TYR A 32 5.83 3.32 -3.26
C TYR A 32 5.74 2.23 -4.33
N PRO A 33 6.18 2.51 -5.57
CA PRO A 33 6.11 1.51 -6.63
C PRO A 33 7.02 0.31 -6.30
N LEU A 34 6.62 -0.88 -6.73
CA LEU A 34 7.49 -2.05 -6.70
C LEU A 34 8.56 -1.93 -7.79
N GLU A 35 9.79 -2.32 -7.46
CA GLU A 35 10.89 -2.31 -8.41
C GLU A 35 10.62 -3.32 -9.54
N GLY A 36 10.75 -2.86 -10.79
CA GLY A 36 10.47 -3.66 -11.98
C GLY A 36 8.99 -3.84 -12.33
N TRP A 37 8.07 -3.14 -11.64
CA TRP A 37 6.65 -3.08 -11.99
C TRP A 37 6.34 -1.81 -12.82
N SER A 38 5.53 -1.98 -13.86
CA SER A 38 4.96 -0.90 -14.66
C SER A 38 3.58 -0.49 -14.14
N TYR A 39 3.29 0.80 -14.10
CA TYR A 39 2.04 1.35 -13.58
C TYR A 39 1.46 2.41 -14.54
N VAL A 40 0.14 2.41 -14.65
CA VAL A 40 -0.64 3.40 -15.41
C VAL A 40 -1.67 4.08 -14.51
N ASP A 41 -2.29 5.16 -14.99
CA ASP A 41 -3.36 5.86 -14.28
C ASP A 41 -4.68 5.04 -14.32
N PRO A 42 -5.62 5.23 -13.37
CA PRO A 42 -6.83 4.39 -13.25
C PRO A 42 -7.79 4.46 -14.44
N ASP A 43 -7.72 5.52 -15.24
CA ASP A 43 -8.54 5.72 -16.44
C ASP A 43 -7.94 5.09 -17.70
N GLU A 44 -6.72 4.58 -17.61
CA GLU A 44 -6.03 3.91 -18.71
C GLU A 44 -6.42 2.42 -18.79
N PRO A 45 -6.34 1.79 -19.97
CA PRO A 45 -6.75 0.40 -20.15
C PRO A 45 -5.72 -0.60 -19.57
N PHE A 46 -5.54 -0.60 -18.25
CA PHE A 46 -4.58 -1.44 -17.53
C PHE A 46 -4.85 -2.95 -17.61
N GLU A 47 -6.00 -3.34 -18.15
CA GLU A 47 -6.47 -4.73 -18.23
C GLU A 47 -6.13 -5.36 -19.58
N ASP A 48 -6.08 -4.55 -20.64
CA ASP A 48 -5.86 -5.02 -22.01
C ASP A 48 -4.38 -5.03 -22.42
N GLU A 49 -3.49 -4.50 -21.57
CA GLU A 49 -2.08 -4.31 -21.88
C GLU A 49 -1.19 -5.29 -21.10
N ASP A 50 -0.48 -6.18 -21.82
CA ASP A 50 0.39 -7.21 -21.24
C ASP A 50 1.60 -6.63 -20.45
N ASP A 51 1.96 -5.37 -20.69
CA ASP A 51 3.10 -4.68 -20.06
C ASP A 51 2.70 -3.78 -18.87
N VAL A 52 1.46 -3.92 -18.37
CA VAL A 52 0.95 -3.17 -17.21
C VAL A 52 0.83 -4.07 -15.99
N ASP A 53 1.61 -3.76 -14.95
CA ASP A 53 1.69 -4.57 -13.74
C ASP A 53 0.86 -4.02 -12.58
N GLY A 54 0.21 -2.87 -12.76
CA GLY A 54 -0.55 -2.22 -11.71
C GLY A 54 -1.10 -0.85 -12.07
N VAL A 55 -1.78 -0.26 -11.09
CA VAL A 55 -2.41 1.06 -11.19
C VAL A 55 -1.81 1.99 -10.17
N ARG A 56 -1.45 3.20 -10.61
CA ARG A 56 -1.00 4.30 -9.76
C ARG A 56 -2.19 5.20 -9.46
N ILE A 57 -2.56 5.32 -8.19
CA ILE A 57 -3.70 6.13 -7.74
C ILE A 57 -3.17 7.29 -6.93
N VAL A 58 -3.61 8.52 -7.24
CA VAL A 58 -3.29 9.71 -6.43
C VAL A 58 -4.42 9.94 -5.44
N CYS A 59 -4.11 9.81 -4.14
CA CYS A 59 -5.12 9.81 -3.09
C CYS A 59 -5.88 11.15 -3.02
N GLY A 60 -7.13 11.16 -3.49
CA GLY A 60 -8.01 12.33 -3.48
C GLY A 60 -7.74 13.33 -4.62
N ALA A 61 -7.08 12.90 -5.69
CA ALA A 61 -7.05 13.65 -6.94
C ALA A 61 -8.36 13.46 -7.74
N ASP A 62 -8.87 12.23 -7.74
CA ASP A 62 -10.14 11.86 -8.38
C ASP A 62 -11.22 11.67 -7.33
N ASP A 63 -12.19 12.59 -7.34
CA ASP A 63 -13.37 12.51 -6.47
C ASP A 63 -14.27 11.31 -6.81
N GLU A 64 -14.26 10.84 -8.06
CA GLU A 64 -15.04 9.66 -8.48
C GLU A 64 -14.49 8.35 -7.90
N LEU A 65 -13.18 8.29 -7.61
CA LEU A 65 -12.56 7.13 -6.99
C LEU A 65 -12.61 7.21 -5.47
N LEU A 66 -12.70 8.40 -4.86
CA LEU A 66 -12.64 8.59 -3.41
C LEU A 66 -14.01 8.36 -2.77
N LEU A 67 -14.13 7.32 -1.94
CA LEU A 67 -15.35 7.07 -1.17
C LEU A 67 -15.41 7.95 0.08
N THR A 68 -16.58 8.53 0.35
CA THR A 68 -16.82 9.37 1.54
C THR A 68 -18.18 9.09 2.17
N GLY A 69 -18.37 9.48 3.44
CA GLY A 69 -19.69 9.43 4.09
C GLY A 69 -20.41 8.08 3.98
N GLU A 70 -21.59 8.09 3.34
CA GLU A 70 -22.48 6.93 3.19
C GLU A 70 -22.00 5.90 2.15
N GLU A 71 -21.01 6.26 1.31
CA GLU A 71 -20.44 5.38 0.29
C GLU A 71 -19.36 4.45 0.88
N LEU A 72 -18.83 4.83 2.05
CA LEU A 72 -17.84 4.02 2.75
C LEU A 72 -18.45 2.69 3.22
N PRO A 73 -17.69 1.59 3.18
CA PRO A 73 -18.13 0.35 3.80
C PRO A 73 -18.35 0.57 5.31
N ASP A 74 -19.39 -0.04 5.89
CA ASP A 74 -19.82 0.18 7.28
C ASP A 74 -18.71 0.09 8.35
N ALA A 75 -17.63 -0.63 8.07
CA ALA A 75 -16.50 -0.84 8.97
C ALA A 75 -15.35 0.16 8.79
N ALA A 76 -15.40 1.03 7.77
CA ALA A 76 -14.31 1.96 7.46
C ALA A 76 -14.52 3.31 8.16
N GLU A 77 -13.58 3.66 9.04
CA GLU A 77 -13.39 5.03 9.52
C GLU A 77 -12.33 5.70 8.65
N ALA A 78 -12.75 6.32 7.55
CA ALA A 78 -11.87 6.95 6.57
C ALA A 78 -12.04 8.48 6.55
N PRO A 79 -10.98 9.24 6.24
CA PRO A 79 -11.10 10.68 6.04
C PRO A 79 -11.91 11.00 4.78
N ASP A 80 -12.72 12.05 4.83
CA ASP A 80 -13.50 12.55 3.68
C ASP A 80 -12.64 13.22 2.59
N ALA A 81 -11.32 13.35 2.83
CA ALA A 81 -10.37 13.93 1.90
C ALA A 81 -9.11 13.06 1.79
N GLY A 82 -8.58 12.95 0.58
CA GLY A 82 -7.30 12.29 0.33
C GLY A 82 -6.09 13.11 0.79
N CYS A 83 -4.94 12.44 0.93
CA CYS A 83 -3.69 13.08 1.35
C CYS A 83 -2.87 13.68 0.19
N GLY A 84 -3.28 13.50 -1.06
CA GLY A 84 -2.59 13.98 -2.26
C GLY A 84 -1.38 13.16 -2.68
N GLU A 85 -0.97 12.16 -1.89
CA GLU A 85 0.17 11.30 -2.20
C GLU A 85 -0.24 10.13 -3.10
N PRO A 86 0.62 9.69 -4.02
CA PRO A 86 0.37 8.49 -4.81
C PRO A 86 0.49 7.23 -3.94
N PHE A 87 -0.29 6.22 -4.32
CA PHE A 87 -0.13 4.85 -3.89
C PHE A 87 -0.36 3.90 -5.07
N TYR A 88 0.08 2.67 -4.91
CA TYR A 88 0.28 1.74 -6.01
C TYR A 88 -0.43 0.43 -5.69
N LEU A 89 -1.43 0.11 -6.51
CA LEU A 89 -2.03 -1.21 -6.58
C LEU A 89 -1.20 -2.03 -7.56
N SER A 90 -0.65 -3.15 -7.10
CA SER A 90 0.17 -4.05 -7.92
C SER A 90 -0.56 -5.36 -8.13
N PHE A 91 -0.60 -5.82 -9.39
CA PHE A 91 -1.16 -7.12 -9.75
C PHE A 91 -0.10 -8.23 -9.68
N VAL A 92 -0.59 -9.46 -9.66
CA VAL A 92 0.24 -10.66 -9.75
C VAL A 92 0.72 -10.82 -11.20
N ARG A 93 2.05 -10.79 -11.39
CA ARG A 93 2.70 -11.03 -12.67
C ARG A 93 3.17 -12.49 -12.79
N PHE A 94 3.01 -13.08 -13.97
CA PHE A 94 3.51 -14.41 -14.29
C PHE A 94 4.49 -14.36 -15.46
N GLU A 95 5.65 -15.01 -15.29
CA GLU A 95 6.63 -15.21 -16.36
C GLU A 95 6.90 -16.70 -16.50
N ALA A 96 6.76 -17.24 -17.72
CA ALA A 96 6.90 -18.67 -18.01
C ALA A 96 6.02 -19.60 -17.12
N GLY A 97 4.91 -19.10 -16.60
CA GLY A 97 4.01 -19.85 -15.70
C GLY A 97 4.40 -19.80 -14.23
N GLU A 98 5.42 -19.03 -13.85
CA GLU A 98 5.86 -18.82 -12.48
C GLU A 98 5.50 -17.40 -12.03
N GLU A 99 4.98 -17.26 -10.80
CA GLU A 99 4.70 -15.94 -10.23
C GLU A 99 6.01 -15.18 -9.98
N VAL A 100 6.09 -13.95 -10.49
CA VAL A 100 7.23 -13.08 -10.26
C VAL A 100 7.07 -12.38 -8.92
N GLN A 101 8.14 -12.40 -8.13
CA GLN A 101 8.23 -11.59 -6.91
C GLN A 101 8.92 -10.26 -7.23
N PRO A 102 8.48 -9.15 -6.61
CA PRO A 102 9.17 -7.88 -6.74
C PRO A 102 10.59 -8.03 -6.23
N GLU A 103 11.50 -7.35 -6.92
CA GLU A 103 12.87 -7.28 -6.45
C GLU A 103 12.88 -6.62 -5.08
N ARG A 104 13.63 -7.22 -4.15
CA ARG A 104 13.79 -6.67 -2.82
C ARG A 104 14.68 -5.45 -2.95
N GLY A 105 14.08 -4.26 -3.06
CA GLY A 105 14.82 -3.00 -3.13
C GLY A 105 15.94 -2.96 -2.08
N ASP A 106 17.13 -2.56 -2.51
CA ASP A 106 18.38 -2.62 -1.74
C ASP A 106 18.46 -1.66 -0.54
N ASP A 107 17.36 -0.98 -0.19
CA ASP A 107 17.26 -0.08 0.96
C ASP A 107 17.30 -0.84 2.29
N SER A 108 18.49 -1.29 2.66
CA SER A 108 18.78 -1.81 4.00
C SER A 108 18.86 -0.66 4.99
N VAL A 109 17.78 -0.44 5.76
CA VAL A 109 17.83 0.46 6.91
C VAL A 109 18.64 -0.22 8.01
N THR A 110 19.83 0.30 8.30
CA THR A 110 20.57 -0.10 9.50
C THR A 110 19.79 0.38 10.71
N ILE A 111 19.08 -0.52 11.39
CA ILE A 111 18.51 -0.23 12.70
C ILE A 111 19.69 0.00 13.64
N GLY A 112 19.90 1.27 13.99
CA GLY A 112 20.92 1.69 14.92
C GLY A 112 20.65 1.12 16.32
N VAL A 113 21.01 -0.14 16.55
CA VAL A 113 21.18 -0.68 17.90
C VAL A 113 22.49 -0.12 18.45
N GLY A 114 22.52 1.19 18.70
CA GLY A 114 23.57 1.78 19.51
C GLY A 114 23.59 1.04 20.86
N PRO A 115 24.75 0.77 21.47
CA PRO A 115 24.83 0.10 22.76
C PRO A 115 24.38 1.07 23.86
N ARG A 116 23.09 1.33 23.95
CA ARG A 116 22.47 1.93 25.12
C ARG A 116 21.59 0.86 25.73
N ARG A 117 22.24 -0.06 26.47
CA ARG A 117 21.51 -0.84 27.47
C ARG A 117 20.71 0.17 28.31
N PRO A 118 19.39 -0.01 28.50
CA PRO A 118 18.68 0.77 29.49
C PRO A 118 19.44 0.64 30.81
N ARG A 119 19.79 1.77 31.43
CA ARG A 119 20.40 1.78 32.75
C ARG A 119 19.36 1.18 33.71
N GLY A 120 19.60 -0.05 34.13
CA GLY A 120 18.75 -0.69 35.12
C GLY A 120 18.67 0.17 36.39
N PRO A 121 17.53 0.14 37.12
CA PRO A 121 17.42 0.87 38.37
C PRO A 121 18.55 0.46 39.32
N GLU A 122 19.15 1.43 40.00
CA GLU A 122 20.10 1.18 41.08
C GLU A 122 19.38 0.34 42.15
N GLY A 123 19.93 -0.85 42.42
CA GLY A 123 19.36 -1.78 43.39
C GLY A 123 19.31 -1.16 44.79
N PRO A 124 18.34 -1.54 45.64
CA PRO A 124 18.24 -0.99 46.99
C PRO A 124 19.53 -1.28 47.76
N GLY A 125 20.16 -0.22 48.26
CA GLY A 125 21.31 -0.31 49.15
C GLY A 125 20.94 -1.11 50.39
N GLY A 126 21.61 -2.24 50.59
CA GLY A 126 21.42 -3.06 51.77
C GLY A 126 21.80 -2.30 53.04
N PRO A 127 21.13 -2.53 54.18
CA PRO A 127 21.49 -1.92 55.45
C PRO A 127 22.89 -2.40 55.87
N GLY A 128 23.77 -1.43 56.18
CA GLY A 128 25.04 -1.66 56.85
C GLY A 128 24.83 -1.69 58.37
N ASP A 129 25.49 -2.66 59.00
CA ASP A 129 25.64 -2.98 60.43
C ASP A 129 24.36 -3.22 61.26
#